data_AF-A0A271KE71-F1
#
_entry.id   AF-A0A271KE71-F1
#
_cell.length_a   1.000
_cell.length_b   1.000
_cell.length_c   1.000
_cell.angle_alpha   90.00
_cell.angle_beta   90.00
_cell.angle_gamma   90.00
#
_symmetry.space_group_name_H-M   'P 1'
#
loop_
_entity.id
_entity.type
_entity.pdbx_description
1 polymer ?
#
loop_
_entity_poly.entity_id
_entity_poly.type
_entity_poly.pdbx_seq_one_letter_code
_entity_poly.pdbx_strand_id
1 'polypeptide(L)'
;MREDIKKAILDAAAQLGVSPLDLGTAVSYETAGTFDPLKKGPTTQWGQHQGLIQWGQPQAQKYLGGDFSPESQAKGMVGYLRDTGVKPGMGLLDIYSAINAGGVGKYNASDANNGGAPGTVRDKVEQQMAGHRKNAMGLLGSDFVTDGPKGQESFGLAPATASQPQPGGMLSDPSIPMEVAEYAASPEPQSFGDRLQGAFKILAGTPNAPMPRMGPMGDARQTGDALLKQVNAPKFAQHLYQKRMG
;
A
#
# COMPACT_ATOMS: atom_id res chain seq x y z
N MET A 1 -6.93 11.80 16.56
CA MET A 1 -6.21 10.91 15.62
C MET A 1 -7.13 10.33 14.55
N ARG A 2 -8.07 9.42 14.85
CA ARG A 2 -8.94 8.81 13.82
C ARG A 2 -9.73 9.84 12.99
N GLU A 3 -10.31 10.85 13.64
CA GLU A 3 -10.98 11.97 12.96
C GLU A 3 -10.03 12.81 12.10
N ASP A 4 -8.78 12.99 12.54
CA ASP A 4 -7.76 13.74 11.76
C ASP A 4 -7.39 12.98 10.48
N ILE A 5 -7.32 11.64 10.54
CA ILE A 5 -7.08 10.80 9.35
C ILE A 5 -8.28 10.83 8.40
N LYS A 6 -9.50 10.74 8.95
CA LYS A 6 -10.72 10.90 8.17
C LYS A 6 -10.70 12.25 7.43
N LYS A 7 -10.42 13.34 8.14
CA LYS A 7 -10.33 14.68 7.56
C LYS A 7 -9.24 14.76 6.48
N ALA A 8 -8.06 14.19 6.73
CA ALA A 8 -6.96 14.16 5.77
C ALA A 8 -7.36 13.48 4.45
N ILE A 9 -8.07 12.34 4.51
CA ILE A 9 -8.56 11.63 3.32
C ILE A 9 -9.62 12.45 2.60
N LEU A 10 -10.59 13.02 3.32
CA LEU A 10 -11.65 13.85 2.74
C LEU A 10 -11.08 15.09 2.04
N ASP A 11 -10.18 15.81 2.70
CA ASP A 11 -9.55 17.01 2.14
C ASP A 11 -8.71 16.71 0.90
N ALA A 12 -7.95 15.60 0.93
CA ALA A 12 -7.13 15.19 -0.21
C ALA A 12 -8.00 14.75 -1.39
N ALA A 13 -9.03 13.94 -1.14
CA ALA A 13 -9.96 13.47 -2.17
C ALA A 13 -10.71 14.63 -2.83
N ALA A 14 -11.21 15.58 -2.03
CA ALA A 14 -11.88 16.78 -2.54
C ALA A 14 -10.96 17.62 -3.44
N GLN A 15 -9.70 17.83 -3.03
CA GLN A 15 -8.73 18.58 -3.83
C GLN A 15 -8.29 17.85 -5.11
N LEU A 16 -8.27 16.52 -5.09
CA LEU A 16 -7.95 15.70 -6.25
C LEU A 16 -9.14 15.52 -7.21
N GLY A 17 -10.37 15.73 -6.72
CA GLY A 17 -11.60 15.46 -7.47
C GLY A 17 -11.85 13.97 -7.66
N VAL A 18 -11.46 13.14 -6.68
CA VAL A 18 -11.62 11.68 -6.70
C VAL A 18 -12.54 11.22 -5.56
N SER A 19 -13.00 9.98 -5.61
CA SER A 19 -13.82 9.42 -4.52
C SER A 19 -13.04 9.34 -3.21
N PRO A 20 -13.55 9.91 -2.11
CA PRO A 20 -12.97 9.71 -0.79
C PRO A 20 -12.96 8.24 -0.38
N LEU A 21 -13.96 7.47 -0.83
CA LEU A 21 -14.01 6.04 -0.56
C LEU A 21 -12.90 5.28 -1.29
N ASP A 22 -12.61 5.62 -2.54
CA ASP A 22 -11.51 4.99 -3.29
C ASP A 22 -10.14 5.38 -2.71
N LEU A 23 -9.91 6.66 -2.40
CA LEU A 23 -8.67 7.09 -1.76
C LEU A 23 -8.51 6.44 -0.37
N GLY A 24 -9.58 6.42 0.43
CA GLY A 24 -9.59 5.76 1.73
C GLY A 24 -9.36 4.24 1.64
N THR A 25 -9.87 3.60 0.59
CA THR A 25 -9.62 2.17 0.33
C THR A 25 -8.14 1.92 0.05
N ALA A 26 -7.52 2.72 -0.79
CA ALA A 26 -6.08 2.62 -1.07
C ALA A 26 -5.24 2.86 0.20
N VAL A 27 -5.54 3.91 0.97
CA VAL A 27 -4.87 4.18 2.26
C VAL A 27 -5.06 3.02 3.25
N SER A 28 -6.25 2.43 3.29
CA SER A 28 -6.50 1.25 4.11
C SER A 28 -5.62 0.08 3.67
N TYR A 29 -5.47 -0.16 2.37
CA TYR A 29 -4.59 -1.23 1.86
C TYR A 29 -3.13 -1.00 2.27
N GLU A 30 -2.61 0.20 2.00
CA GLU A 30 -1.23 0.60 2.32
C GLU A 30 -0.90 0.50 3.81
N THR A 31 -1.90 0.70 4.68
CA THR A 31 -1.75 0.64 6.14
C THR A 31 -2.25 -0.67 6.75
N ALA A 32 -2.55 -1.69 5.93
CA ALA A 32 -3.10 -2.98 6.37
C ALA A 32 -4.37 -2.85 7.24
N GLY A 33 -5.23 -1.87 6.94
CA GLY A 33 -6.50 -1.61 7.61
C GLY A 33 -6.42 -0.65 8.80
N THR A 34 -5.21 -0.29 9.24
CA THR A 34 -5.02 0.45 10.50
C THR A 34 -5.25 1.95 10.39
N PHE A 35 -5.04 2.53 9.21
CA PHE A 35 -5.00 3.98 9.01
C PHE A 35 -3.99 4.71 9.90
N ASP A 36 -2.97 4.00 10.40
CA ASP A 36 -1.93 4.58 11.24
C ASP A 36 -1.00 5.47 10.38
N PRO A 37 -0.94 6.79 10.64
CA PRO A 37 -0.12 7.72 9.87
C PRO A 37 1.38 7.51 10.06
N LEU A 38 1.79 6.70 11.04
CA LEU A 38 3.18 6.36 11.33
C LEU A 38 3.49 4.88 11.04
N LYS A 39 2.57 4.17 10.37
CA LYS A 39 2.74 2.75 10.04
C LYS A 39 4.03 2.55 9.24
N LYS A 40 4.98 1.82 9.80
CA LYS A 40 6.19 1.39 9.11
C LYS A 40 5.88 0.17 8.24
N GLY A 41 6.32 0.20 6.98
CA GLY A 41 6.23 -0.91 6.04
C GLY A 41 7.57 -1.59 5.80
N PRO A 42 7.86 -2.05 4.57
CA PRO A 42 9.16 -2.62 4.22
C PRO A 42 10.23 -1.53 4.03
N THR A 43 11.49 -1.94 4.18
CA THR A 43 12.63 -1.15 3.68
C THR A 43 12.98 -1.63 2.28
N THR A 44 13.09 -0.69 1.34
CA THR A 44 13.46 -0.94 -0.06
C THR A 44 14.68 -0.10 -0.43
N GLN A 45 15.08 -0.09 -1.70
CA GLN A 45 16.08 0.86 -2.20
C GLN A 45 15.69 2.35 -1.97
N TRP A 46 14.41 2.64 -1.73
CA TRP A 46 13.89 3.98 -1.42
C TRP A 46 13.82 4.26 0.08
N GLY A 47 14.49 3.47 0.91
CA GLY A 47 14.47 3.56 2.36
C GLY A 47 13.28 2.86 3.00
N GLN A 48 13.06 3.15 4.27
CA GLN A 48 11.94 2.62 5.07
C GLN A 48 10.65 3.32 4.66
N HIS A 49 9.67 2.55 4.17
CA HIS A 49 8.35 3.06 3.83
C HIS A 49 7.57 3.37 5.09
N GLN A 50 6.82 4.48 5.08
CA GLN A 50 6.04 4.91 6.24
C GLN A 50 4.76 5.69 5.86
N GLY A 51 3.73 5.57 6.68
CA GLY A 51 2.54 6.43 6.66
C GLY A 51 1.42 5.97 5.74
N LEU A 52 0.49 6.89 5.45
CA LEU A 52 -0.82 6.57 4.89
C LEU A 52 -0.78 5.99 3.49
N ILE A 53 0.22 6.33 2.69
CA ILE A 53 0.46 5.73 1.36
C ILE A 53 1.82 5.04 1.26
N GLN A 54 2.42 4.69 2.40
CA GLN A 54 3.74 4.06 2.48
C GLN A 54 4.83 4.83 1.71
N TRP A 55 5.05 6.09 2.10
CA TRP A 55 6.02 6.97 1.46
C TRP A 55 7.44 6.39 1.49
N GLY A 56 8.10 6.27 0.34
CA GLY A 56 9.56 6.13 0.29
C GLY A 56 10.24 7.41 0.81
N GLN A 57 11.44 7.31 1.37
CA GLN A 57 12.13 8.45 1.99
C GLN A 57 12.30 9.66 1.06
N PRO A 58 12.68 9.52 -0.23
CA PRO A 58 12.77 10.68 -1.13
C PRO A 58 11.43 11.38 -1.35
N GLN A 59 10.34 10.60 -1.42
CA GLN A 59 8.99 11.14 -1.60
C GLN A 59 8.50 11.80 -0.32
N ALA A 60 8.72 11.18 0.85
CA ALA A 60 8.42 11.80 2.14
C ALA A 60 9.16 13.15 2.29
N GLN A 61 10.43 13.22 1.88
CA GLN A 61 11.16 14.49 1.91
C GLN A 61 10.55 15.52 0.95
N LYS A 62 10.23 15.13 -0.30
CA LYS A 62 9.70 16.05 -1.32
C LYS A 62 8.30 16.59 -0.97
N TYR A 63 7.41 15.72 -0.52
CA TYR A 63 5.98 16.05 -0.37
C TYR A 63 5.56 16.37 1.05
N LEU A 64 6.30 15.87 2.05
CA LEU A 64 5.97 16.07 3.46
C LEU A 64 7.01 16.92 4.21
N GLY A 65 8.19 17.15 3.62
CA GLY A 65 9.32 17.75 4.34
C GLY A 65 9.77 16.92 5.56
N GLY A 66 9.42 15.63 5.61
CA GLY A 66 9.67 14.75 6.75
C GLY A 66 8.59 14.78 7.86
N ASP A 67 7.54 15.59 7.74
CA ASP A 67 6.44 15.63 8.71
C ASP A 67 5.34 14.61 8.36
N PHE A 68 5.13 13.61 9.22
CA PHE A 68 4.09 12.60 9.04
C PHE A 68 2.76 12.94 9.75
N SER A 69 2.54 14.20 10.14
CA SER A 69 1.23 14.64 10.61
C SER A 69 0.12 14.36 9.58
N PRO A 70 -1.13 14.10 10.00
CA PRO A 70 -2.25 13.90 9.08
C PRO A 70 -2.41 15.03 8.06
N GLU A 71 -2.19 16.28 8.50
CA GLU A 71 -2.29 17.46 7.64
C GLU A 71 -1.20 17.47 6.55
N SER A 72 0.05 17.22 6.93
CA SER A 72 1.17 17.12 5.98
C SER A 72 0.92 16.00 4.98
N GLN A 73 0.46 14.83 5.45
CA GLN A 73 0.14 13.71 4.58
C GLN A 73 -1.03 13.99 3.63
N ALA A 74 -2.05 14.74 4.05
CA ALA A 74 -3.13 15.18 3.17
C ALA A 74 -2.59 16.03 2.00
N LYS A 75 -1.79 17.06 2.32
CA LYS A 75 -1.15 17.94 1.32
C LYS A 75 -0.20 17.16 0.42
N GLY A 76 0.60 16.27 1.02
CA GLY A 76 1.54 15.43 0.30
C GLY A 76 0.85 14.49 -0.69
N MET A 77 -0.22 13.80 -0.27
CA MET A 77 -1.01 12.93 -1.15
C MET A 77 -1.53 13.70 -2.36
N VAL A 78 -2.06 14.92 -2.18
CA VAL A 78 -2.53 15.76 -3.29
C VAL A 78 -1.38 16.05 -4.27
N GLY A 79 -0.22 16.48 -3.77
CA GLY A 79 0.94 16.79 -4.61
C GLY A 79 1.46 15.57 -5.37
N TYR A 80 1.65 14.45 -4.67
CA TYR A 80 2.18 13.22 -5.26
C TYR A 80 1.23 12.60 -6.29
N LEU A 81 -0.07 12.51 -5.96
CA LEU A 81 -1.04 11.91 -6.86
C LEU A 81 -1.22 12.75 -8.14
N ARG A 82 -1.17 14.08 -8.05
CA ARG A 82 -1.14 14.94 -9.25
C ARG A 82 0.12 14.73 -10.09
N ASP A 83 1.30 14.71 -9.46
CA ASP A 83 2.58 14.51 -10.15
C ASP A 83 2.65 13.14 -10.86
N THR A 84 1.97 12.13 -10.32
CA THR A 84 1.88 10.79 -10.89
C THR A 84 0.73 10.62 -11.90
N GLY A 85 -0.01 11.70 -12.17
CA GLY A 85 -0.98 11.78 -13.26
C GLY A 85 -2.45 11.54 -12.88
N VAL A 86 -2.78 11.48 -11.58
CA VAL A 86 -4.17 11.38 -11.12
C VAL A 86 -4.93 12.65 -11.50
N LYS A 87 -6.11 12.46 -12.09
CA LYS A 87 -7.02 13.52 -12.53
C LYS A 87 -8.40 13.35 -11.88
N PRO A 88 -9.20 14.43 -11.80
CA PRO A 88 -10.57 14.32 -11.35
C PRO A 88 -11.36 13.25 -12.11
N GLY A 89 -12.16 12.48 -11.39
CA GLY A 89 -12.96 11.37 -11.92
C GLY A 89 -12.22 10.03 -12.06
N MET A 90 -10.91 9.97 -11.83
CA MET A 90 -10.19 8.70 -11.77
C MET A 90 -10.59 7.88 -10.54
N GLY A 91 -10.66 6.57 -10.72
CA GLY A 91 -11.12 5.63 -9.68
C GLY A 91 -9.97 4.87 -9.00
N LEU A 92 -10.36 3.95 -8.11
CA LEU A 92 -9.43 3.15 -7.29
C LEU A 92 -8.26 2.53 -8.07
N LEU A 93 -8.49 1.97 -9.27
CA LEU A 93 -7.43 1.34 -10.05
C LEU A 93 -6.33 2.34 -10.47
N ASP A 94 -6.70 3.56 -10.84
CA ASP A 94 -5.77 4.61 -11.23
C ASP A 94 -5.02 5.18 -10.02
N ILE A 95 -5.75 5.45 -8.93
CA ILE A 95 -5.19 5.94 -7.66
C ILE A 95 -4.18 4.93 -7.13
N TYR A 96 -4.55 3.65 -7.11
CA TYR A 96 -3.67 2.61 -6.60
C TYR A 96 -2.48 2.34 -7.53
N SER A 97 -2.66 2.45 -8.86
CA SER A 97 -1.54 2.43 -9.81
C SER A 97 -0.53 3.54 -9.52
N ALA A 98 -1.00 4.75 -9.25
CA ALA A 98 -0.15 5.89 -8.90
C ALA A 98 0.66 5.63 -7.63
N ILE A 99 0.03 5.08 -6.59
CA ILE A 99 0.67 4.73 -5.31
C ILE A 99 1.69 3.60 -5.49
N ASN A 100 1.24 2.44 -5.96
CA ASN A 100 2.04 1.22 -6.02
C ASN A 100 3.15 1.27 -7.07
N ALA A 101 2.93 1.94 -8.20
CA ALA A 101 3.83 1.90 -9.36
C ALA A 101 4.37 3.28 -9.78
N GLY A 102 4.09 4.34 -9.03
CA GLY A 102 4.59 5.69 -9.30
C GLY A 102 4.05 6.27 -10.62
N GLY A 103 2.81 5.96 -10.98
CA GLY A 103 2.14 6.51 -12.16
C GLY A 103 0.80 5.86 -12.46
N VAL A 104 -0.16 6.63 -12.97
CA VAL A 104 -1.43 6.10 -13.49
C VAL A 104 -1.21 5.18 -14.72
N GLY A 105 -2.13 4.26 -14.97
CA GLY A 105 -2.09 3.39 -16.17
C GLY A 105 -1.13 2.19 -16.11
N LYS A 106 -0.40 2.00 -15.01
CA LYS A 106 0.58 0.91 -14.83
C LYS A 106 -0.05 -0.37 -14.26
N TYR A 107 -1.21 -0.75 -14.78
CA TYR A 107 -2.05 -1.79 -14.16
C TYR A 107 -1.41 -3.19 -14.15
N ASN A 108 -0.50 -3.46 -15.09
CA ASN A 108 0.22 -4.74 -15.18
C ASN A 108 1.58 -4.71 -14.44
N ALA A 109 1.94 -3.59 -13.80
CA ALA A 109 3.17 -3.51 -13.03
C ALA A 109 3.05 -4.35 -11.75
N SER A 110 4.15 -4.98 -11.36
CA SER A 110 4.29 -5.71 -10.09
C SER A 110 5.56 -5.25 -9.39
N ASP A 111 5.46 -5.13 -8.07
CA ASP A 111 6.54 -4.80 -7.14
C ASP A 111 7.03 -6.03 -6.36
N ALA A 112 6.53 -7.23 -6.66
CA ALA A 112 6.87 -8.47 -5.96
C ALA A 112 8.40 -8.72 -5.93
N ASN A 113 9.10 -8.41 -7.01
CA ASN A 113 10.57 -8.57 -7.09
C ASN A 113 11.35 -7.58 -6.21
N ASN A 114 10.69 -6.55 -5.67
CA ASN A 114 11.27 -5.52 -4.80
C ASN A 114 10.74 -5.60 -3.36
N GLY A 115 10.20 -6.75 -2.96
CA GLY A 115 9.64 -6.97 -1.62
C GLY A 115 8.19 -6.53 -1.45
N GLY A 116 7.50 -6.20 -2.54
CA GLY A 116 6.08 -5.89 -2.56
C GLY A 116 5.18 -7.12 -2.49
N ALA A 117 3.88 -6.89 -2.28
CA ALA A 117 2.89 -7.97 -2.29
C ALA A 117 2.79 -8.62 -3.69
N PRO A 118 2.59 -9.95 -3.76
CA PRO A 118 2.48 -10.65 -5.05
C PRO A 118 1.29 -10.16 -5.88
N GLY A 119 1.46 -10.21 -7.20
CA GLY A 119 0.45 -9.80 -8.18
C GLY A 119 0.73 -8.45 -8.84
N THR A 120 -0.04 -8.14 -9.86
CA THR A 120 -0.05 -6.83 -10.52
C THR A 120 -0.90 -5.82 -9.74
N VAL A 121 -0.77 -4.55 -10.07
CA VAL A 121 -1.68 -3.49 -9.58
C VAL A 121 -3.15 -3.89 -9.78
N ARG A 122 -3.49 -4.44 -10.95
CA ARG A 122 -4.85 -4.90 -11.25
C ARG A 122 -5.27 -6.05 -10.31
N ASP A 123 -4.42 -7.06 -10.13
CA ASP A 123 -4.74 -8.21 -9.26
C ASP A 123 -5.05 -7.76 -7.83
N LYS A 124 -4.23 -6.85 -7.29
CA LYS A 124 -4.43 -6.29 -5.95
C LYS A 124 -5.78 -5.57 -5.85
N VAL A 125 -6.11 -4.74 -6.83
CA VAL A 125 -7.38 -3.99 -6.83
C VAL A 125 -8.58 -4.92 -6.96
N GLU A 126 -8.54 -5.87 -7.87
CA GLU A 126 -9.68 -6.75 -8.17
C GLU A 126 -9.91 -7.81 -7.09
N GLN A 127 -8.85 -8.25 -6.40
CA GLN A 127 -8.93 -9.43 -5.52
C GLN A 127 -8.75 -9.10 -4.03
N GLN A 128 -8.14 -7.96 -3.68
CA GLN A 128 -7.69 -7.70 -2.31
C GLN A 128 -8.33 -6.45 -1.67
N MET A 129 -8.98 -5.57 -2.45
CA MET A 129 -9.49 -4.29 -1.93
C MET A 129 -10.83 -4.38 -1.19
N ALA A 130 -11.59 -5.48 -1.33
CA ALA A 130 -12.95 -5.56 -0.80
C ALA A 130 -13.02 -5.34 0.73
N GLY A 131 -12.10 -5.93 1.50
CA GLY A 131 -12.01 -5.70 2.95
C GLY A 131 -11.60 -4.28 3.31
N HIS A 132 -10.68 -3.70 2.53
CA HIS A 132 -10.21 -2.33 2.72
C HIS A 132 -11.27 -1.28 2.39
N ARG A 133 -12.14 -1.56 1.43
CA ARG A 133 -13.30 -0.71 1.14
C ARG A 133 -14.26 -0.65 2.34
N LYS A 134 -14.53 -1.80 2.98
CA LYS A 134 -15.33 -1.84 4.21
C LYS A 134 -14.69 -1.04 5.35
N ASN A 135 -13.37 -1.15 5.52
CA ASN A 135 -12.63 -0.36 6.51
C ASN A 135 -12.71 1.14 6.23
N ALA A 136 -12.59 1.54 4.96
CA ALA A 136 -12.72 2.93 4.54
C ALA A 136 -14.14 3.47 4.79
N MET A 137 -15.19 2.70 4.47
CA MET A 137 -16.58 3.06 4.83
C MET A 137 -16.73 3.24 6.34
N GLY A 138 -16.15 2.34 7.15
CA GLY A 138 -16.20 2.44 8.60
C GLY A 138 -15.42 3.63 9.18
N LEU A 139 -14.41 4.14 8.48
CA LEU A 139 -13.69 5.37 8.86
C LEU A 139 -14.45 6.62 8.41
N LEU A 140 -14.96 6.64 7.19
CA LEU A 140 -15.56 7.83 6.57
C LEU A 140 -17.01 8.06 7.03
N GLY A 141 -17.74 7.01 7.39
CA GLY A 141 -19.13 7.05 7.85
C GLY A 141 -20.13 6.59 6.78
N SER A 142 -21.40 6.46 7.19
CA SER A 142 -22.51 5.92 6.39
C SER A 142 -22.86 6.75 5.15
N ASP A 143 -22.47 8.01 5.11
CA ASP A 143 -22.80 8.91 4.00
C ASP A 143 -22.03 8.59 2.71
N PHE A 144 -21.02 7.73 2.81
CA PHE A 144 -20.21 7.24 1.68
C PHE A 144 -20.57 5.80 1.28
N VAL A 145 -21.75 5.31 1.67
CA VAL A 145 -22.22 3.91 1.43
C VAL A 145 -22.96 3.75 0.09
N THR A 146 -23.11 4.80 -0.71
CA THR A 146 -23.62 4.75 -2.09
C THR A 146 -22.44 5.00 -3.05
N ASP A 147 -22.07 4.19 -4.03
CA ASP A 147 -22.82 3.20 -4.81
C ASP A 147 -21.92 2.07 -5.36
N GLY A 148 -22.56 1.08 -5.98
CA GLY A 148 -21.94 -0.08 -6.65
C GLY A 148 -21.16 0.25 -7.94
N PRO A 149 -20.84 -0.75 -8.77
CA PRO A 149 -19.67 -0.73 -9.65
C PRO A 149 -19.76 0.29 -10.81
N LYS A 150 -18.58 0.87 -11.08
CA LYS A 150 -18.21 1.74 -12.22
C LYS A 150 -18.84 3.14 -12.24
N GLY A 151 -18.06 4.08 -11.70
CA GLY A 151 -17.67 5.29 -12.43
C GLY A 151 -18.82 6.23 -12.78
N GLN A 152 -19.35 6.91 -11.76
CA GLN A 152 -19.81 8.31 -11.81
C GLN A 152 -20.50 8.59 -10.48
N GLU A 153 -19.73 8.91 -9.44
CA GLU A 153 -20.31 9.44 -8.20
C GLU A 153 -20.22 10.96 -8.23
N SER A 154 -21.39 11.60 -8.18
CA SER A 154 -21.55 13.04 -8.03
C SER A 154 -21.25 13.43 -6.59
N PHE A 155 -20.10 14.07 -6.34
CA PHE A 155 -19.73 14.58 -5.02
C PHE A 155 -20.49 15.87 -4.70
N GLY A 156 -21.70 15.73 -4.18
CA GLY A 156 -22.45 16.82 -3.57
C GLY A 156 -22.00 17.06 -2.13
N LEU A 157 -21.05 17.97 -1.91
CA LEU A 157 -20.89 18.62 -0.60
C LEU A 157 -21.92 19.76 -0.53
N ALA A 158 -23.12 19.48 -0.01
CA ALA A 158 -24.12 20.49 0.33
C ALA A 158 -24.35 20.54 1.86
N PRO A 159 -24.64 21.72 2.43
CA PRO A 159 -24.51 21.98 3.86
C PRO A 159 -25.68 21.41 4.67
N ALA A 160 -25.38 21.07 5.92
CA ALA A 160 -26.34 20.55 6.89
C ALA A 160 -27.49 21.54 7.15
N THR A 161 -28.72 21.12 6.83
CA THR A 161 -29.94 21.63 7.46
C THR A 161 -30.71 20.46 8.05
N ALA A 162 -30.90 20.53 9.37
CA ALA A 162 -31.57 19.52 10.17
C ALA A 162 -33.06 19.38 9.81
N SER A 163 -33.60 18.16 9.86
CA SER A 163 -34.97 17.84 10.31
C SER A 163 -35.15 16.34 10.62
N GLN A 164 -35.95 16.12 11.67
CA GLN A 164 -36.25 14.96 12.52
C GLN A 164 -36.76 13.63 11.91
N PRO A 165 -36.89 12.55 12.74
CA PRO A 165 -36.97 11.14 12.32
C PRO A 165 -38.39 10.57 12.26
N GLN A 166 -38.57 9.46 11.52
CA GLN A 166 -39.68 8.52 11.70
C GLN A 166 -39.26 7.04 11.46
N PRO A 167 -40.02 6.08 12.03
CA PRO A 167 -39.49 4.79 12.51
C PRO A 167 -39.94 3.57 11.68
N GLY A 168 -39.23 2.45 11.88
CA GLY A 168 -39.80 1.10 11.80
C GLY A 168 -39.60 0.36 10.49
N GLY A 169 -38.85 -0.74 10.53
CA GLY A 169 -38.70 -1.67 9.41
C GLY A 169 -37.72 -2.81 9.72
N MET A 170 -38.05 -3.65 10.71
CA MET A 170 -37.46 -4.99 10.85
C MET A 170 -37.88 -5.83 9.64
N LEU A 171 -36.92 -6.31 8.85
CA LEU A 171 -37.07 -7.55 8.09
C LEU A 171 -35.76 -8.34 8.20
N SER A 172 -35.86 -9.41 9.00
CA SER A 172 -34.95 -10.53 9.06
C SER A 172 -34.97 -11.31 7.75
N ASP A 173 -33.80 -11.57 7.17
CA ASP A 173 -33.62 -12.59 6.14
C ASP A 173 -32.58 -13.63 6.64
N PRO A 174 -32.97 -14.91 6.84
CA PRO A 174 -32.09 -15.95 7.35
C PRO A 174 -31.41 -16.68 6.18
N SER A 175 -30.19 -16.29 5.84
CA SER A 175 -29.27 -17.07 5.00
C SER A 175 -27.83 -16.61 5.16
N ILE A 176 -27.30 -16.69 6.39
CA ILE A 176 -25.85 -16.65 6.62
C ILE A 176 -25.42 -18.06 7.00
N PRO A 177 -24.66 -18.78 6.15
CA PRO A 177 -24.05 -20.03 6.59
C PRO A 177 -23.13 -19.74 7.79
N MET A 178 -23.27 -20.54 8.84
CA MET A 178 -22.59 -20.37 10.14
C MET A 178 -21.06 -20.25 10.08
N GLU A 179 -20.43 -20.57 8.94
CA GLU A 179 -18.96 -20.49 8.78
C GLU A 179 -18.41 -19.05 8.69
N VAL A 180 -19.27 -18.02 8.51
CA VAL A 180 -18.81 -16.61 8.53
C VAL A 180 -18.74 -16.02 9.95
N ALA A 181 -19.44 -16.63 10.91
CA ALA A 181 -19.42 -16.19 12.31
C ALA A 181 -18.11 -16.57 13.03
N GLU A 182 -17.41 -17.60 12.55
CA GLU A 182 -16.21 -18.12 13.21
C GLU A 182 -14.94 -17.31 12.88
N TYR A 183 -14.92 -16.58 11.76
CA TYR A 183 -13.83 -15.63 11.43
C TYR A 183 -13.86 -14.38 12.31
N ALA A 184 -15.02 -14.01 12.86
CA ALA A 184 -15.16 -12.89 13.78
C ALA A 184 -14.80 -13.24 15.24
N ALA A 185 -14.61 -14.53 15.55
CA ALA A 185 -14.43 -15.03 16.91
C ALA A 185 -13.02 -15.59 17.20
N SER A 186 -12.06 -15.45 16.30
CA SER A 186 -10.67 -15.86 16.55
C SER A 186 -9.93 -14.81 17.39
N PRO A 187 -9.53 -15.11 18.64
CA PRO A 187 -8.76 -14.19 19.47
C PRO A 187 -7.29 -14.32 19.09
N GLU A 188 -6.86 -13.65 18.01
CA GLU A 188 -5.51 -13.08 17.86
C GLU A 188 -5.32 -12.42 16.47
N PRO A 189 -5.04 -11.10 16.39
CA PRO A 189 -4.73 -10.44 15.13
C PRO A 189 -3.31 -10.83 14.68
N GLN A 190 -3.19 -11.81 13.80
CA GLN A 190 -1.92 -12.19 13.20
C GLN A 190 -1.38 -11.05 12.31
N SER A 191 -0.11 -10.69 12.53
CA SER A 191 0.55 -9.63 11.78
C SER A 191 0.79 -10.06 10.32
N PHE A 192 0.97 -9.09 9.42
CA PHE A 192 1.32 -9.36 8.02
C PHE A 192 2.60 -10.22 7.88
N GLY A 193 3.53 -10.12 8.82
CA GLY A 193 4.70 -11.00 8.91
C GLY A 193 4.35 -12.46 9.20
N ASP A 194 3.33 -12.71 10.04
CA ASP A 194 2.87 -14.06 10.39
C ASP A 194 2.11 -14.72 9.22
N ARG A 195 1.37 -13.92 8.46
CA ARG A 195 0.64 -14.37 7.26
C ARG A 195 1.58 -14.72 6.10
N LEU A 196 2.67 -13.98 5.94
CA LEU A 196 3.73 -14.30 4.97
C LEU A 196 4.43 -15.62 5.32
N GLN A 197 4.71 -15.89 6.61
CA GLN A 197 5.32 -17.15 7.03
C GLN A 197 4.37 -18.37 6.92
N GLY A 198 3.07 -18.19 7.15
CA GLY A 198 2.08 -19.26 7.04
C GLY A 198 1.92 -19.82 5.62
N ALA A 199 1.99 -18.96 4.59
CA ALA A 199 1.91 -19.38 3.19
C ALA A 199 3.08 -20.26 2.73
N PHE A 200 4.28 -20.08 3.31
CA PHE A 200 5.44 -20.93 3.01
C PHE A 200 5.34 -22.34 3.64
N LYS A 201 4.62 -22.52 4.75
CA LYS A 201 4.41 -23.85 5.34
C LYS A 201 3.44 -24.72 4.55
N ILE A 202 2.45 -24.12 3.88
CA ILE A 202 1.45 -24.87 3.08
C ILE A 202 2.08 -25.47 1.80
N LEU A 203 3.18 -24.90 1.29
CA LEU A 203 3.89 -25.46 0.13
C LEU A 203 4.88 -26.59 0.48
N ALA A 204 5.25 -26.79 1.74
CA ALA A 204 6.19 -27.84 2.14
C ALA A 204 5.54 -29.22 2.35
N GLY A 205 4.20 -29.32 2.25
CA GLY A 205 3.43 -30.53 2.51
C GLY A 205 2.93 -31.29 1.27
N THR A 206 3.31 -30.90 0.05
CA THR A 206 2.90 -31.62 -1.16
C THR A 206 3.93 -32.73 -1.50
N PRO A 207 3.55 -34.02 -1.57
CA PRO A 207 4.51 -35.12 -1.71
C PRO A 207 5.21 -35.25 -3.08
N ASN A 208 5.19 -34.24 -3.97
CA ASN A 208 5.71 -34.38 -5.34
C ASN A 208 6.33 -33.08 -5.92
N ALA A 209 7.11 -32.33 -5.13
CA ALA A 209 7.98 -31.29 -5.66
C ALA A 209 9.39 -31.87 -5.94
N PRO A 210 9.96 -31.71 -7.15
CA PRO A 210 11.32 -32.14 -7.43
C PRO A 210 12.32 -31.34 -6.56
N MET A 211 13.10 -32.07 -5.77
CA MET A 211 14.12 -31.52 -4.86
C MET A 211 15.19 -30.75 -5.66
N PRO A 212 15.41 -29.45 -5.43
CA PRO A 212 16.62 -28.80 -5.88
C PRO A 212 17.81 -29.34 -5.08
N ARG A 213 18.76 -29.94 -5.80
CA ARG A 213 20.03 -30.46 -5.29
C ARG A 213 20.85 -29.30 -4.73
N MET A 214 20.76 -29.04 -3.43
CA MET A 214 21.64 -28.09 -2.74
C MET A 214 23.07 -28.65 -2.74
N GLY A 215 23.98 -27.99 -3.44
CA GLY A 215 25.41 -28.10 -3.19
C GLY A 215 25.77 -27.51 -1.82
N PRO A 216 26.94 -27.86 -1.26
CA PRO A 216 27.31 -27.48 0.10
C PRO A 216 27.37 -25.95 0.24
N MET A 217 26.58 -25.41 1.16
CA MET A 217 26.61 -24.00 1.55
C MET A 217 27.98 -23.67 2.14
N GLY A 218 28.72 -22.78 1.48
CA GLY A 218 29.87 -22.11 2.06
C GLY A 218 29.43 -21.11 3.13
N ASP A 219 30.17 -21.08 4.23
CA ASP A 219 29.98 -20.24 5.41
C ASP A 219 29.82 -18.75 5.04
N ALA A 220 28.71 -18.14 5.45
CA ALA A 220 28.30 -16.76 5.13
C ALA A 220 29.18 -15.67 5.78
N ARG A 221 30.35 -16.03 6.31
CA ARG A 221 31.35 -15.10 6.85
C ARG A 221 32.47 -14.75 5.87
N GLN A 222 32.57 -15.42 4.73
CA GLN A 222 33.63 -15.14 3.73
C GLN A 222 33.20 -14.24 2.56
N THR A 223 31.91 -14.02 2.34
CA THR A 223 31.41 -13.21 1.21
C THR A 223 31.44 -11.70 1.48
N GLY A 224 31.57 -11.26 2.73
CA GLY A 224 31.73 -9.84 3.09
C GLY A 224 33.12 -9.28 2.76
N ASP A 225 34.17 -10.11 2.83
CA ASP A 225 35.57 -9.66 2.69
C ASP A 225 36.11 -9.74 1.25
N ALA A 226 35.45 -10.52 0.38
CA ALA A 226 35.82 -10.63 -1.03
C ALA A 226 35.40 -9.39 -1.86
N LEU A 227 34.34 -8.69 -1.45
CA LEU A 227 33.86 -7.48 -2.12
C LEU A 227 34.63 -6.22 -1.68
N LEU A 228 35.15 -6.14 -0.45
CA LEU A 228 35.97 -5.01 -0.02
C LEU A 228 37.38 -4.99 -0.63
N LYS A 229 37.91 -6.15 -1.07
CA LYS A 229 39.19 -6.20 -1.81
C LYS A 229 39.08 -5.84 -3.28
N GLN A 230 37.88 -5.77 -3.86
CA GLN A 230 37.68 -5.45 -5.27
C GLN A 230 37.42 -3.96 -5.54
N VAL A 231 37.11 -3.16 -4.50
CA VAL A 231 36.84 -1.71 -4.66
C VAL A 231 38.08 -0.83 -4.43
N ASN A 232 39.23 -1.41 -4.05
CA ASN A 232 40.46 -0.65 -3.78
C ASN A 232 41.65 -1.01 -4.68
N ALA A 233 41.40 -1.64 -5.83
CA ALA A 233 42.42 -1.82 -6.86
C ALA A 233 42.62 -0.49 -7.62
N PRO A 234 43.83 0.09 -7.66
CA PRO A 234 44.11 1.26 -8.49
C PRO A 234 43.88 0.90 -9.96
N LYS A 235 43.05 1.70 -10.62
CA LYS A 235 42.69 1.54 -12.03
C LYS A 235 43.95 1.55 -12.90
N PHE A 236 43.96 0.65 -13.88
CA PHE A 236 44.98 0.43 -14.92
C PHE A 236 45.46 1.71 -15.66
N ALA A 237 44.78 2.84 -15.49
CA ALA A 237 45.16 4.14 -16.02
C ALA A 237 46.40 4.78 -15.36
N GLN A 238 46.86 4.31 -14.19
CA GLN A 238 48.11 4.81 -13.57
C GLN A 238 49.39 4.15 -14.10
N HIS A 239 49.31 2.97 -14.73
CA HIS A 239 50.50 2.24 -15.17
C HIS A 239 51.05 2.71 -16.55
N LEU A 240 50.28 3.50 -17.30
CA LEU A 240 50.70 4.04 -18.60
C LEU A 240 51.42 5.41 -18.51
N TYR A 241 51.46 6.04 -17.35
CA TYR A 241 52.17 7.32 -17.15
C TYR A 241 53.63 7.17 -16.66
N GLN A 242 54.06 5.97 -16.24
CA GLN A 242 55.44 5.74 -15.78
C GLN A 242 56.39 5.18 -16.84
N LYS A 243 55.93 4.89 -18.07
CA LYS A 243 56.78 4.32 -19.14
C LYS A 243 57.22 5.32 -20.21
N ARG A 244 57.21 6.63 -19.89
CA ARG A 244 57.68 7.69 -20.79
C ARG A 244 58.55 8.76 -20.10
N MET A 245 59.15 8.43 -18.95
CA MET A 245 60.14 9.27 -18.24
C MET A 245 61.29 8.41 -17.68
N GLY A 246 61.77 7.48 -18.50
CA GLY A 246 63.00 6.72 -18.29
C GLY A 246 63.72 6.56 -19.62
#